data_AF-A0A454JK33-F1
#
_entry.id   AF-A0A454JK33-F1
#
_cell.length_a   1.000
_cell.length_b   1.000
_cell.length_c   1.000
_cell.angle_alpha   90.00
_cell.angle_beta   90.00
_cell.angle_gamma   90.00
#
_symmetry.space_group_name_H-M   'P 1'
#
loop_
_entity.id
_entity.type
_entity.pdbx_description
1 polymer ?
#
loop_
_entity_poly.entity_id
_entity_poly.type
_entity_poly.pdbx_seq_one_letter_code
_entity_poly.pdbx_strand_id
1 'polypeptide(L)' 'MEFHPVVEQFRAQAEILDATQSTKSIDEATIQLAIWMDLNADRLSVDDMALLTAVGGILFREGLNRRFQKQFGDPER' A
#
# COMPACT_ATOMS: atom_id res chain seq x y z
N MET A 1 -4.75 24.29 6.51
CA MET A 1 -3.69 23.46 5.93
C MET A 1 -4.31 22.81 4.71
N GLU A 2 -3.92 23.22 3.52
CA GLU A 2 -4.49 22.68 2.27
C GLU A 2 -3.81 21.33 2.00
N PHE A 3 -4.58 20.25 1.96
CA PHE A 3 -4.05 18.93 1.67
C PHE A 3 -3.68 18.82 0.19
N HIS A 4 -2.56 18.16 -0.12
CA HIS A 4 -2.12 17.93 -1.49
C HIS A 4 -3.25 17.21 -2.28
N PRO A 5 -3.65 17.66 -3.48
CA PRO A 5 -4.83 17.12 -4.18
C PRO A 5 -4.83 15.60 -4.37
N VAL A 6 -3.65 15.01 -4.60
CA VAL A 6 -3.48 13.55 -4.72
C VAL A 6 -3.74 12.81 -3.39
N VAL A 7 -3.41 13.43 -2.25
CA VAL A 7 -3.69 12.84 -0.93
C VAL A 7 -5.19 12.79 -0.67
N GLU A 8 -5.94 13.78 -1.13
CA GLU A 8 -7.41 13.74 -1.04
C GLU A 8 -8.03 12.67 -1.94
N GLN A 9 -7.42 12.37 -3.10
CA GLN A 9 -7.82 11.22 -3.90
C GLN A 9 -7.54 9.89 -3.18
N PHE A 10 -6.41 9.78 -2.47
CA PHE A 10 -6.14 8.59 -1.63
C PHE A 10 -7.18 8.42 -0.52
N ARG A 11 -7.58 9.52 0.13
CA ARG A 11 -8.65 9.51 1.14
C ARG A 11 -9.97 9.03 0.56
N ALA A 12 -10.42 9.63 -0.55
CA ALA A 12 -11.66 9.26 -1.21
C ALA A 12 -11.65 7.78 -1.63
N GLN A 13 -10.52 7.28 -2.15
CA GLN A 13 -10.38 5.86 -2.51
C GLN A 13 -10.45 4.94 -1.28
N ALA A 14 -9.85 5.33 -0.14
CA ALA A 14 -9.94 4.58 1.10
C ALA A 14 -11.39 4.49 1.61
N GLU A 15 -12.13 5.62 1.59
CA GLU A 15 -13.55 5.66 1.96
C GLU A 15 -14.41 4.73 1.10
N ILE A 16 -14.13 4.65 -0.22
CA ILE A 16 -14.80 3.71 -1.12
C ILE A 16 -14.49 2.25 -0.76
N LEU A 17 -13.22 1.93 -0.46
CA LEU A 17 -12.83 0.57 -0.06
C LEU A 17 -13.52 0.15 1.24
N ASP A 18 -13.64 1.05 2.21
CA ASP A 18 -14.36 0.82 3.46
C ASP A 18 -15.87 0.63 3.22
N ALA A 19 -16.48 1.49 2.42
CA ALA A 19 -17.91 1.41 2.09
C ALA A 19 -18.28 0.13 1.33
N THR A 20 -17.37 -0.37 0.50
CA THR A 20 -17.54 -1.62 -0.26
C THR A 20 -17.13 -2.87 0.52
N GLN A 21 -16.73 -2.73 1.79
CA GLN A 21 -16.20 -3.82 2.63
C GLN A 21 -15.12 -4.62 1.92
N SER A 22 -14.24 -3.91 1.21
CA SER A 22 -13.22 -4.55 0.38
C SER A 22 -12.31 -5.44 1.24
N THR A 23 -12.12 -6.68 0.80
CA THR A 23 -11.17 -7.61 1.44
C THR A 23 -9.75 -7.42 0.93
N LYS A 24 -9.51 -6.41 0.08
CA LYS A 24 -8.20 -6.17 -0.51
C LYS A 24 -7.16 -5.90 0.56
N SER A 25 -6.08 -6.67 0.52
CA SER A 25 -5.02 -6.59 1.52
C SER A 25 -3.90 -5.65 1.09
N ILE A 26 -3.10 -5.22 2.07
CA ILE A 26 -1.86 -4.49 1.79
C ILE A 26 -0.89 -5.32 0.93
N ASP A 27 -0.92 -6.65 1.06
CA ASP A 27 -0.09 -7.55 0.24
C ASP A 27 -0.50 -7.51 -1.22
N GLU A 28 -1.80 -7.56 -1.50
CA GLU A 28 -2.32 -7.45 -2.86
C GLU A 28 -2.00 -6.09 -3.48
N ALA A 29 -2.11 -5.00 -2.71
CA ALA A 29 -1.74 -3.67 -3.17
C ALA A 29 -0.23 -3.57 -3.49
N THR A 30 0.62 -4.20 -2.67
CA THR A 30 2.07 -4.21 -2.88
C THR A 30 2.46 -5.02 -4.12
N ILE A 31 1.80 -6.16 -4.36
CA ILE A 31 2.00 -6.96 -5.58
C ILE A 31 1.53 -6.19 -6.82
N GLN A 32 0.37 -5.52 -6.75
CA GLN A 32 -0.12 -4.69 -7.85
C GLN A 32 0.85 -3.56 -8.20
N LEU A 33 1.44 -2.90 -7.19
CA LEU A 33 2.47 -1.89 -7.40
C LEU A 33 3.71 -2.47 -8.09
N ALA A 34 4.21 -3.62 -7.63
CA ALA A 34 5.38 -4.27 -8.21
C ALA A 34 5.15 -4.68 -9.68
N ILE A 35 3.99 -5.26 -9.99
CA ILE A 35 3.59 -5.59 -11.37
C ILE A 35 3.51 -4.32 -12.23
N TRP A 36 2.90 -3.25 -11.72
CA TRP A 36 2.81 -2.00 -12.47
C TRP A 36 4.18 -1.39 -12.73
N MET A 37 5.11 -1.45 -11.76
CA MET A 37 6.48 -0.98 -11.94
C MET A 37 7.21 -1.78 -13.02
N ASP A 38 7.08 -3.11 -13.01
CA ASP A 38 7.68 -3.99 -14.04
C ASP A 38 7.13 -3.68 -15.44
N LEU A 39 5.82 -3.51 -15.56
CA LEU A 39 5.15 -3.16 -16.82
C LEU A 39 5.49 -1.76 -17.37
N ASN A 40 5.98 -0.85 -16.53
CA ASN A 40 6.32 0.52 -16.91
C ASN A 40 7.82 0.82 -16.71
N ALA A 41 8.66 -0.21 -16.59
CA ALA A 41 10.08 -0.05 -16.27
C ALA A 41 10.83 0.80 -17.31
N ASP A 42 10.37 0.84 -18.56
CA ASP A 42 10.90 1.68 -19.64
C ASP A 42 10.62 3.18 -19.48
N ARG A 43 9.61 3.53 -18.66
CA ARG A 43 9.15 4.91 -18.43
C ARG A 43 9.55 5.47 -17.08
N LEU A 44 10.05 4.63 -16.18
CA LEU A 44 10.46 5.03 -14.84
C LEU A 44 11.94 5.41 -14.83
N SER A 45 12.24 6.59 -14.30
CA SER A 45 13.63 6.96 -14.02
C SER A 45 14.20 6.13 -12.86
N VAL A 46 15.51 6.19 -12.67
CA VAL A 46 16.17 5.57 -11.51
C VAL A 46 15.62 6.13 -10.20
N ASP A 47 15.33 7.44 -10.16
CA ASP A 47 14.78 8.10 -8.97
C ASP A 47 13.32 7.68 -8.71
N ASP A 48 12.51 7.53 -9.77
CA ASP A 48 11.14 7.01 -9.64
C ASP A 48 11.15 5.58 -9.11
N MET A 49 12.03 4.73 -9.64
CA MET A 49 12.21 3.35 -9.17
C MET A 49 12.62 3.31 -7.70
N ALA A 50 13.55 4.16 -7.28
CA ALA A 50 13.99 4.24 -5.89
C ALA A 50 12.86 4.69 -4.95
N LEU A 51 12.11 5.73 -5.34
CA LEU A 51 10.97 6.25 -4.57
C LEU A 51 9.86 5.20 -4.42
N LEU A 52 9.44 4.59 -5.53
CA LEU A 52 8.37 3.59 -5.54
C LEU A 52 8.78 2.32 -4.77
N THR A 53 10.05 1.90 -4.87
CA THR A 53 10.59 0.79 -4.07
C THR A 53 10.55 1.11 -2.58
N ALA A 54 10.90 2.34 -2.19
CA ALA A 54 10.84 2.76 -0.78
C ALA A 54 9.40 2.74 -0.25
N VAL A 55 8.43 3.25 -1.03
CA VAL A 55 7.00 3.20 -0.70
C VAL A 55 6.51 1.76 -0.57
N GLY A 56 6.82 0.90 -1.55
CA GLY A 56 6.46 -0.52 -1.53
C GLY A 56 7.06 -1.26 -0.33
N GLY A 57 8.31 -0.96 0.04
CA GLY A 57 8.97 -1.54 1.22
C GLY A 57 8.29 -1.17 2.54
N ILE A 58 7.84 0.09 2.68
CA ILE A 58 7.06 0.53 3.85
C ILE A 58 5.74 -0.24 3.92
N LEU A 59 4.99 -0.30 2.81
CA LEU A 59 3.72 -1.02 2.74
C LEU A 59 3.89 -2.51 3.08
N PHE A 60 4.89 -3.17 2.51
CA PHE A 60 5.16 -4.58 2.76
C PHE A 60 5.47 -4.86 4.25
N ARG A 61 6.28 -4.01 4.88
CA ARG A 61 6.59 -4.10 6.32
C ARG A 61 5.35 -3.94 7.18
N GLU A 62 4.48 -2.97 6.87
CA GLU A 62 3.22 -2.80 7.60
C GLU A 62 2.27 -3.99 7.41
N GLY A 63 2.22 -4.56 6.21
CA GLY A 63 1.49 -5.81 5.94
C GLY A 63 1.99 -6.97 6.81
N LEU A 64 3.31 -7.18 6.86
CA LEU A 64 3.95 -8.16 7.73
C LEU A 64 3.59 -7.95 9.21
N ASN A 65 3.73 -6.72 9.72
CA ASN A 65 3.41 -6.39 11.11
C ASN A 65 1.95 -6.73 11.45
N ARG A 66 1.01 -6.41 10.56
CA ARG A 66 -0.41 -6.74 10.75
C ARG A 66 -0.66 -8.24 10.73
N ARG A 67 0.05 -9.02 9.89
CA ARG A 67 -0.02 -10.49 9.91
C ARG A 67 0.52 -11.06 11.21
N PHE A 68 1.67 -10.57 11.67
CA PHE A 68 2.25 -10.99 12.94
C PHE A 68 1.31 -10.68 14.11
N GLN A 69 0.70 -9.50 14.15
CA GLN A 69 -0.30 -9.16 15.16
C GLN A 69 -1.53 -10.08 15.11
N LYS A 70 -2.05 -10.40 13.92
CA LYS A 70 -3.17 -11.34 13.78
C LYS A 70 -2.82 -12.78 14.15
N GLN A 71 -1.58 -13.20 13.92
CA GLN A 71 -1.11 -14.57 14.16
C GLN A 71 -0.68 -14.79 15.62
N PHE A 72 -0.22 -13.74 16.30
CA PHE A 72 0.41 -13.82 17.63
C PHE A 72 -0.23 -12.94 18.70
N GLY A 73 -1.22 -12.10 18.38
CA GLY A 73 -2.13 -11.47 19.34
C GLY A 73 -3.44 -12.24 19.35
N ASP A 74 -3.70 -13.11 20.32
CA ASP A 74 -4.10 -12.70 21.67
C ASP A 74 -3.62 -13.71 22.74
N PRO A 75 -2.77 -13.32 23.71
CA PRO A 75 -2.56 -14.09 24.93
C PRO A 75 -3.45 -13.67 26.10
N GLU A 76 -4.28 -12.62 26.00
CA GLU A 76 -5.05 -12.07 27.13
C GLU A 76 -6.45 -11.53 26.74
N ARG A 77 -7.32 -12.40 26.22
CA ARG A 77 -8.78 -12.26 26.34
C ARG A 77 -9.43 -13.53 26.89
#